data_AF-A0A1Y1N1Q8-F1
#
_entry.id   AF-A0A1Y1N1Q8-F1
#
_cell.length_a   1.000
_cell.length_b   1.000
_cell.length_c   1.000
_cell.angle_alpha   90.00
_cell.angle_beta   90.00
_cell.angle_gamma   90.00
#
_symmetry.space_group_name_H-M   'P 1'
#
loop_
_entity.id
_entity.type
_entity.pdbx_description
1 polymer ?
#
loop_
_entity_poly.entity_id
_entity_poly.type
_entity_poly.pdbx_seq_one_letter_code
_entity_poly.pdbx_strand_id
1 'polypeptide(L)'
;MHGFPKNALSRKKWKILLRIDKPITNTMKVCSAHFTKEDYILPDVAHKRKCLKKTACPSRNLPQIRHQSAVNHEAKAKREDRYVRRQQLLEKAVRLEAADTLLLLANTEANTQTKEEKPVNEMCCETESSLNVLYKDVSVQVNTYLDQREFSIADIINNDYRIKFCTGIS
;
A
#
# COMPACT_ATOMS: atom_id res chain seq x y z
N MET A 1 -19.71 -24.89 5.20
CA MET A 1 -18.41 -24.97 4.48
C MET A 1 -18.21 -26.40 4.03
N HIS A 2 -17.85 -26.61 2.76
CA HIS A 2 -17.75 -27.91 2.11
C HIS A 2 -16.35 -28.14 1.59
N GLY A 3 -15.77 -29.31 1.83
CA GLY A 3 -14.46 -29.66 1.28
C GLY A 3 -14.53 -30.04 -0.20
N PHE A 4 -13.40 -29.94 -0.89
CA PHE A 4 -13.29 -30.44 -2.25
C PHE A 4 -13.54 -31.96 -2.30
N PRO A 5 -14.20 -32.47 -3.36
CA PRO A 5 -14.42 -33.90 -3.54
C PRO A 5 -13.11 -34.70 -3.51
N LYS A 6 -13.18 -35.95 -3.03
CA LYS A 6 -12.05 -36.90 -3.10
C LYS A 6 -11.82 -37.39 -4.55
N ASN A 7 -12.90 -37.53 -5.32
CA ASN A 7 -12.84 -37.97 -6.71
C ASN A 7 -12.12 -36.94 -7.57
N ALA A 8 -11.11 -37.38 -8.32
CA ALA A 8 -10.26 -36.50 -9.13
C ALA A 8 -11.06 -35.73 -10.19
N LEU A 9 -12.03 -36.38 -10.86
CA LEU A 9 -12.87 -35.75 -11.88
C LEU A 9 -13.74 -34.62 -11.30
N SER A 10 -14.48 -34.89 -10.23
CA SER A 10 -15.32 -33.88 -9.57
C SER A 10 -14.46 -32.75 -8.99
N ARG A 11 -13.29 -33.07 -8.42
CA ARG A 11 -12.33 -32.08 -7.92
C ARG A 11 -11.83 -31.15 -9.03
N LYS A 12 -11.47 -31.72 -10.19
CA LYS A 12 -11.06 -30.94 -11.37
C LYS A 12 -12.19 -30.03 -11.86
N LYS A 13 -13.42 -30.55 -11.91
CA LYS A 13 -14.61 -29.77 -12.28
C LYS A 13 -14.84 -28.58 -11.34
N TRP A 14 -14.76 -28.81 -10.03
CA TRP A 14 -14.87 -27.73 -9.03
C TRP A 14 -13.76 -26.69 -9.19
N LYS A 15 -12.50 -27.13 -9.42
CA LYS A 15 -11.35 -26.24 -9.66
C LYS A 15 -11.63 -25.29 -10.85
N ILE A 16 -12.14 -25.83 -11.95
CA ILE A 16 -12.48 -25.07 -13.16
C ILE A 16 -13.60 -24.08 -12.90
N LEU A 17 -14.71 -24.54 -12.30
CA LEU A 17 -15.88 -23.69 -12.02
C LEU A 17 -15.56 -22.52 -11.09
N LEU A 18 -14.73 -22.77 -10.06
CA LEU A 18 -14.30 -21.76 -9.11
C LEU A 18 -13.09 -20.94 -9.58
N ARG A 19 -12.56 -21.25 -10.78
CA ARG A 19 -11.42 -20.54 -11.41
C ARG A 19 -10.20 -20.45 -10.51
N ILE A 20 -9.89 -21.56 -9.83
CA ILE A 20 -8.73 -21.65 -8.96
C ILE A 20 -7.57 -22.17 -9.78
N ASP A 21 -6.52 -21.39 -9.96
CA ASP A 21 -5.33 -21.86 -10.68
C ASP A 21 -4.39 -22.68 -9.79
N LYS A 22 -4.42 -22.40 -8.48
CA LYS A 22 -3.60 -23.05 -7.44
C LYS A 22 -3.91 -24.55 -7.28
N PRO A 23 -2.96 -25.36 -6.80
CA PRO A 23 -3.23 -26.74 -6.43
C PRO A 23 -4.25 -26.81 -5.29
N ILE A 24 -5.20 -27.75 -5.39
CA ILE A 24 -6.25 -27.94 -4.39
C ILE A 24 -5.71 -28.73 -3.20
N THR A 25 -5.68 -28.13 -2.02
CA THR A 25 -5.31 -28.79 -0.76
C THR A 25 -6.54 -29.31 0.00
N ASN A 26 -6.34 -30.23 0.95
CA ASN A 26 -7.43 -30.82 1.73
C ASN A 26 -8.08 -29.83 2.73
N THR A 27 -7.38 -28.74 3.04
CA THR A 27 -7.86 -27.68 3.94
C THR A 27 -8.78 -26.68 3.23
N MET A 28 -8.71 -26.59 1.90
CA MET A 28 -9.57 -25.70 1.12
C MET A 28 -11.04 -26.09 1.22
N LYS A 29 -11.89 -25.09 1.51
CA LYS A 29 -13.33 -25.24 1.64
C LYS A 29 -14.05 -24.22 0.76
N VAL A 30 -15.24 -24.60 0.32
CA VAL A 30 -16.19 -23.79 -0.45
C VAL A 30 -17.39 -23.47 0.44
N CYS A 31 -17.86 -22.23 0.45
CA CYS A 31 -19.01 -21.87 1.27
C CYS A 31 -20.32 -22.44 0.71
N SER A 32 -21.34 -22.55 1.55
CA SER A 32 -22.64 -23.13 1.18
C SER A 32 -23.37 -22.32 0.10
N ALA A 33 -23.04 -21.03 -0.04
CA ALA A 33 -23.68 -20.10 -0.99
C ALA A 33 -23.36 -20.40 -2.46
N HIS A 34 -22.36 -21.24 -2.74
CA HIS A 34 -22.05 -21.66 -4.10
C HIS A 34 -22.93 -22.80 -4.62
N PHE A 35 -23.78 -23.37 -3.78
CA PHE A 35 -24.64 -24.50 -4.11
C PHE A 35 -26.11 -24.10 -4.03
N THR A 36 -26.94 -24.76 -4.83
CA THR A 36 -28.40 -24.63 -4.78
C THR A 36 -28.97 -25.51 -3.67
N LYS A 37 -30.25 -25.34 -3.31
CA LYS A 37 -30.88 -26.16 -2.27
C LYS A 37 -30.96 -27.63 -2.71
N GLU A 38 -31.13 -27.85 -3.99
CA GLU A 38 -31.31 -29.13 -4.67
C GLU A 38 -30.00 -29.94 -4.71
N ASP A 39 -28.85 -29.29 -4.56
CA ASP A 39 -27.54 -29.95 -4.47
C ASP A 39 -27.32 -30.68 -3.14
N TYR A 40 -28.13 -30.38 -2.12
CA TYR A 40 -28.03 -31.00 -0.80
C TYR A 40 -28.77 -32.32 -0.71
N ILE A 41 -28.26 -33.20 0.14
CA ILE A 41 -28.96 -34.42 0.56
C ILE A 41 -29.99 -34.01 1.61
N LEU A 42 -31.26 -34.39 1.40
CA LEU A 42 -32.39 -34.09 2.29
C LEU A 42 -32.49 -32.59 2.65
N PRO A 43 -32.77 -31.72 1.66
CA PRO A 43 -32.69 -30.27 1.84
C PRO A 43 -33.73 -29.69 2.81
N ASP A 44 -34.85 -30.37 3.02
CA ASP A 44 -35.97 -29.92 3.86
C ASP A 44 -35.90 -30.42 5.30
N VAL A 45 -34.92 -31.29 5.60
CA VAL A 45 -34.75 -31.86 6.94
C VAL A 45 -33.65 -31.10 7.68
N ALA A 46 -33.96 -30.67 8.90
CA ALA A 46 -33.00 -29.99 9.75
C ALA A 46 -31.86 -30.95 10.17
N HIS A 47 -30.65 -30.66 9.72
CA HIS A 47 -29.44 -31.41 10.06
C HIS A 47 -28.38 -30.49 10.64
N LYS A 48 -27.64 -30.96 11.65
CA LYS A 48 -26.49 -30.23 12.23
C LYS A 48 -25.40 -29.91 11.18
N ARG A 49 -25.24 -30.79 10.17
CA ARG A 49 -24.32 -30.58 9.04
C ARG A 49 -25.04 -30.93 7.74
N LYS A 50 -25.12 -29.95 6.83
CA LYS A 50 -25.67 -30.15 5.49
C LYS A 50 -24.63 -30.85 4.62
N CYS A 51 -25.02 -31.93 3.96
CA CYS A 51 -24.15 -32.71 3.07
C CYS A 51 -24.57 -32.51 1.61
N LEU A 52 -23.60 -32.42 0.71
CA LEU A 52 -23.84 -32.30 -0.73
C LEU A 52 -24.00 -33.69 -1.38
N LYS A 53 -24.81 -33.76 -2.44
CA LYS A 53 -24.88 -34.94 -3.32
C LYS A 53 -23.51 -35.19 -3.97
N LYS A 54 -23.22 -36.44 -4.35
CA LYS A 54 -21.95 -36.82 -5.01
C LYS A 54 -21.74 -36.10 -6.36
N THR A 55 -22.83 -35.72 -7.03
CA THR A 55 -22.86 -35.03 -8.32
C THR A 55 -22.90 -33.50 -8.19
N ALA A 56 -23.08 -32.97 -6.98
CA ALA A 56 -23.20 -31.55 -6.74
C ALA A 56 -21.95 -30.79 -7.21
N CYS A 57 -22.18 -29.69 -7.92
CA CYS A 57 -21.13 -28.80 -8.41
C CYS A 57 -21.47 -27.36 -8.02
N PRO A 58 -20.49 -26.52 -7.68
CA PRO A 58 -20.73 -25.13 -7.40
C PRO A 58 -21.27 -24.45 -8.67
N SER A 59 -22.45 -23.86 -8.58
CA SER A 59 -23.17 -23.25 -9.70
C SER A 59 -23.56 -21.80 -9.41
N ARG A 60 -23.60 -21.40 -8.13
CA ARG A 60 -23.97 -20.05 -7.69
C ARG A 60 -22.75 -19.22 -7.32
N ASN A 61 -22.89 -17.90 -7.48
CA ASN A 61 -21.88 -16.90 -7.09
C ASN A 61 -20.48 -17.22 -7.64
N LEU A 62 -20.43 -17.75 -8.86
CA LEU A 62 -19.16 -18.05 -9.49
C LEU A 62 -18.45 -16.76 -9.92
N PRO A 63 -17.11 -16.72 -9.91
CA PRO A 63 -16.38 -15.54 -10.34
C PRO A 63 -16.71 -15.19 -11.81
N GLN A 64 -17.40 -14.07 -12.01
CA GLN A 64 -17.60 -13.51 -13.35
C GLN A 64 -16.31 -12.84 -13.80
N ILE A 65 -15.67 -13.39 -14.83
CA ILE A 65 -14.67 -12.62 -15.58
C ILE A 65 -15.46 -11.69 -16.48
N ARG A 66 -15.34 -10.39 -16.23
CA ARG A 66 -15.57 -9.40 -17.27
C ARG A 66 -14.50 -9.70 -18.31
N HIS A 67 -14.88 -10.33 -19.42
CA HIS A 67 -13.95 -10.65 -20.51
C HIS A 67 -13.11 -9.41 -20.76
N GLN A 68 -11.79 -9.53 -20.51
CA GLN A 68 -10.76 -8.53 -20.72
C GLN A 68 -11.33 -7.11 -20.76
N SER A 69 -11.45 -6.45 -19.60
CA SER A 69 -11.56 -4.99 -19.65
C SER A 69 -10.38 -4.54 -20.50
N ALA A 70 -10.67 -4.00 -21.69
CA ALA A 70 -9.67 -3.52 -22.62
C ALA A 70 -8.60 -2.83 -21.79
N VAL A 71 -7.33 -3.23 -21.97
CA VAL A 71 -6.21 -2.60 -21.27
C VAL A 71 -6.47 -1.12 -21.35
N ASN A 72 -6.73 -0.47 -20.21
CA ASN A 72 -7.21 0.90 -20.23
C ASN A 72 -6.01 1.74 -20.66
N HIS A 73 -5.84 1.92 -21.97
CA HIS A 73 -4.65 2.49 -22.60
C HIS A 73 -4.39 3.88 -22.05
N GLU A 74 -5.45 4.58 -21.67
CA GLU A 74 -5.41 5.83 -20.94
C GLU A 74 -4.75 5.69 -19.56
N ALA A 75 -5.11 4.66 -18.77
CA ALA A 75 -4.48 4.42 -17.47
C ALA A 75 -3.00 4.02 -17.59
N LYS A 76 -2.63 3.28 -18.66
CA LYS A 76 -1.24 2.96 -18.97
C LYS A 76 -0.46 4.21 -19.39
N ALA A 77 -1.00 5.03 -20.29
CA ALA A 77 -0.40 6.29 -20.73
C ALA A 77 -0.22 7.27 -19.56
N LYS A 78 -1.24 7.41 -18.70
CA LYS A 78 -1.14 8.23 -17.47
C LYS A 78 -0.06 7.74 -16.50
N ARG A 79 0.18 6.43 -16.42
CA ARG A 79 1.26 5.88 -15.60
C ARG A 79 2.63 6.25 -16.17
N GLU A 80 2.78 6.15 -17.48
CA GLU A 80 4.02 6.51 -18.18
C GLU A 80 4.32 8.01 -18.04
N ASP A 81 3.32 8.87 -18.25
CA ASP A 81 3.45 10.33 -18.07
C ASP A 81 3.93 10.68 -16.64
N ARG A 82 3.36 10.03 -15.62
CA ARG A 82 3.81 10.21 -14.23
C ARG A 82 5.26 9.78 -14.02
N TYR A 83 5.69 8.69 -14.65
CA TYR A 83 7.07 8.23 -14.55
C TYR A 83 8.04 9.23 -15.21
N VAL A 84 7.74 9.68 -16.43
CA VAL A 84 8.55 10.66 -17.16
C VAL A 84 8.64 11.98 -16.40
N ARG A 85 7.51 12.50 -15.90
CA ARG A 85 7.49 13.74 -15.10
C ARG A 85 8.35 13.62 -13.85
N ARG A 86 8.30 12.47 -13.17
CA ARG A 86 9.15 12.22 -11.99
C ARG A 86 10.64 12.22 -12.37
N GLN A 87 11.02 11.59 -13.47
CA GLN A 87 12.41 11.59 -13.94
C GLN A 87 12.90 13.00 -14.26
N GLN A 88 12.10 13.80 -14.96
CA GLN A 88 12.45 15.19 -15.29
C GLN A 88 12.61 16.05 -14.03
N LEU A 89 11.76 15.87 -13.01
CA LEU A 89 11.90 16.59 -11.74
C LEU A 89 13.18 16.22 -11.00
N LEU A 90 13.54 14.92 -10.99
CA LEU A 90 14.79 14.45 -10.38
C LEU A 90 16.01 15.03 -11.11
N GLU A 91 16.01 14.99 -12.44
CA GLU A 91 17.10 15.54 -13.24
C GLU A 91 17.24 17.06 -13.02
N LYS A 92 16.11 17.79 -12.97
CA LYS A 92 16.11 19.22 -12.68
C LYS A 92 16.68 19.53 -11.29
N ALA A 93 16.33 18.74 -10.28
CA ALA A 93 16.88 18.90 -8.93
C ALA A 93 18.40 18.71 -8.93
N VAL A 94 18.91 17.64 -9.55
CA VAL A 94 20.37 17.39 -9.67
C VAL A 94 21.09 18.54 -10.36
N ARG A 95 20.51 19.11 -11.43
CA ARG A 95 21.10 20.26 -12.12
C ARG A 95 21.15 21.53 -11.27
N LEU A 96 20.14 21.77 -10.44
CA LEU A 96 20.12 22.90 -9.51
C LEU A 96 21.19 22.75 -8.42
N GLU A 97 21.30 21.56 -7.82
CA GLU A 97 22.36 21.24 -6.83
C GLU A 97 23.77 21.41 -7.44
N ALA A 98 23.94 21.01 -8.71
CA ALA A 98 25.20 21.21 -9.44
C ALA A 98 25.51 22.70 -9.71
N ALA A 99 24.48 23.52 -9.96
CA ALA A 99 24.65 24.96 -10.16
C ALA A 99 25.00 25.68 -8.85
N ASP A 100 24.35 25.30 -7.74
CA ASP A 100 24.61 25.86 -6.42
C ASP A 100 26.04 25.55 -5.95
N THR A 101 26.51 24.32 -6.20
CA THR A 101 27.91 23.92 -5.89
C THR A 101 28.94 24.68 -6.72
N LEU A 102 28.70 24.90 -8.02
CA LEU A 102 29.60 25.71 -8.87
C LEU A 102 29.67 27.17 -8.42
N LEU A 103 28.55 27.75 -8.01
CA LEU A 103 28.50 29.13 -7.51
C LEU A 103 29.26 29.28 -6.18
N LEU A 104 29.18 28.27 -5.31
CA LEU A 104 29.96 28.24 -4.07
C LEU A 104 31.47 28.22 -4.35
N LEU A 105 31.92 27.39 -5.29
CA LEU A 105 33.33 27.28 -5.67
C LEU A 105 33.87 28.59 -6.27
N ALA A 106 33.11 29.22 -7.17
CA ALA A 106 33.48 30.50 -7.76
C ALA A 106 33.65 31.61 -6.70
N ASN A 107 32.82 31.60 -5.65
CA ASN A 107 32.93 32.57 -4.56
C ASN A 107 34.10 32.28 -3.60
N THR A 108 34.51 31.01 -3.45
CA THR A 108 35.71 30.66 -2.65
C THR A 108 37.02 31.01 -3.35
N GLU A 109 37.06 30.92 -4.68
CA GLU A 109 38.23 31.29 -5.48
C GLU A 109 38.49 32.80 -5.49
N ALA A 110 37.43 33.62 -5.36
CA ALA A 110 37.54 35.08 -5.31
C ALA A 110 38.05 35.64 -3.96
N ASN A 111 38.16 34.83 -2.91
CA ASN A 111 38.47 35.30 -1.55
C ASN A 111 39.88 34.92 -1.04
N THR A 112 40.76 34.41 -1.91
CA THR A 112 42.14 34.04 -1.55
C THR A 112 43.16 35.09 -1.99
N GLN A 113 43.01 36.32 -1.49
CA GLN A 113 44.09 37.29 -1.39
C GLN A 113 43.78 38.25 -0.23
N THR A 114 44.42 38.04 0.94
CA THR A 114 45.14 39.02 1.79
C THR A 114 45.10 38.67 3.31
N LYS A 115 46.25 38.20 3.84
CA LYS A 115 46.88 38.39 5.18
C LYS A 115 46.43 37.66 6.49
N GLU A 116 47.38 36.82 6.97
CA GLU A 116 48.03 36.69 8.30
C GLU A 116 47.26 36.43 9.63
N GLU A 117 47.51 35.22 10.21
CA GLU A 117 47.83 34.80 11.61
C GLU A 117 47.52 35.74 12.81
N LYS A 118 46.86 35.36 13.95
CA LYS A 118 47.13 34.28 14.96
C LYS A 118 46.01 34.21 16.06
N PRO A 119 46.02 33.21 17.00
CA PRO A 119 44.83 32.68 17.69
C PRO A 119 44.53 33.27 19.08
N VAL A 120 43.25 33.30 19.45
CA VAL A 120 42.79 33.44 20.83
C VAL A 120 41.73 32.38 21.14
N ASN A 121 42.14 31.51 22.05
CA ASN A 121 41.38 30.62 22.93
C ASN A 121 40.07 31.23 23.44
N GLU A 122 38.92 30.55 23.28
CA GLU A 122 38.02 30.22 24.40
C GLU A 122 36.76 29.44 23.97
N MET A 123 36.60 28.28 24.62
CA MET A 123 35.36 27.66 25.11
C MET A 123 34.11 27.62 24.21
N CYS A 124 33.79 26.43 23.72
CA CYS A 124 32.52 26.11 23.07
C CYS A 124 31.29 26.42 23.94
N CYS A 125 30.42 27.29 23.43
CA CYS A 125 28.98 27.20 23.65
C CYS A 125 28.24 27.62 22.36
N GLU A 126 28.05 26.66 21.46
CA GLU A 126 27.25 26.89 20.25
C GLU A 126 25.76 26.84 20.58
N THR A 127 25.20 28.01 20.85
CA THR A 127 23.78 28.29 20.69
C THR A 127 23.46 28.55 19.22
N GLU A 128 22.66 27.65 18.64
CA GLU A 128 21.71 27.83 17.54
C GLU A 128 22.19 28.43 16.20
N SER A 129 22.39 27.55 15.23
CA SER A 129 21.88 27.77 13.87
C SER A 129 21.58 26.41 13.23
N SER A 130 20.47 25.79 13.66
CA SER A 130 19.91 24.68 12.91
C SER A 130 19.40 25.24 11.59
N LEU A 131 20.15 25.00 10.52
CA LEU A 131 19.69 25.12 9.14
C LEU A 131 18.24 24.61 9.07
N ASN A 132 17.30 25.50 8.72
CA ASN A 132 15.94 25.13 8.35
C ASN A 132 16.00 24.35 7.04
N VAL A 133 16.47 23.11 7.11
CA VAL A 133 16.28 22.13 6.05
C VAL A 133 14.78 21.84 6.07
N LEU A 134 14.07 22.45 5.13
CA LEU A 134 12.64 22.20 4.91
C LEU A 134 12.48 20.75 4.44
N TYR A 135 12.44 19.83 5.39
CA TYR A 135 12.09 18.44 5.16
C TYR A 135 10.65 18.38 4.67
N LYS A 136 10.46 17.99 3.41
CA LYS A 136 9.14 17.63 2.88
C LYS A 136 8.94 16.13 3.07
N ASP A 137 8.22 15.77 4.12
CA ASP A 137 7.76 14.39 4.30
C ASP A 137 6.77 14.01 3.20
N VAL A 138 7.17 13.05 2.36
CA VAL A 138 6.26 12.44 1.38
C VAL A 138 5.42 11.41 2.12
N SER A 139 4.33 11.85 2.75
CA SER A 139 3.34 10.93 3.29
C SER A 139 2.59 10.24 2.15
N VAL A 140 2.58 8.90 2.16
CA VAL A 140 1.71 8.10 1.28
C VAL A 140 0.38 7.95 2.00
N GLN A 141 -0.60 8.78 1.62
CA GLN A 141 -1.96 8.65 2.15
C GLN A 141 -2.60 7.37 1.59
N VAL A 142 -2.76 6.36 2.44
CA VAL A 142 -3.68 5.24 2.21
C VAL A 142 -5.05 5.75 2.63
N ASN A 143 -6.04 5.74 1.74
CA ASN A 143 -7.41 6.20 2.02
C ASN A 143 -8.00 5.47 3.24
N THR A 144 -7.74 6.00 4.44
CA THR A 144 -8.58 5.80 5.61
C THR A 144 -9.73 6.78 5.45
N TYR A 145 -10.94 6.25 5.36
CA TYR A 145 -12.15 7.07 5.40
C TYR A 145 -12.15 7.81 6.74
N LEU A 146 -11.65 9.04 6.74
CA LEU A 146 -11.71 9.94 7.88
C LEU A 146 -12.59 11.12 7.48
N ASP A 147 -13.69 11.21 8.23
CA ASP A 147 -14.61 12.33 8.37
C ASP A 147 -13.89 13.67 8.17
N GLN A 148 -14.47 14.55 7.36
CA GLN A 148 -13.93 15.88 7.01
C GLN A 148 -14.03 16.87 8.19
N ARG A 149 -13.66 16.45 9.39
CA ARG A 149 -13.41 17.38 10.49
C ARG A 149 -11.99 17.87 10.37
N GLU A 150 -11.84 19.19 10.29
CA GLU A 150 -10.55 19.84 10.48
C GLU A 150 -9.99 19.39 11.83
N PHE A 151 -8.96 18.56 11.76
CA PHE A 151 -8.37 17.95 12.93
C PHE A 151 -7.18 18.81 13.37
N SER A 152 -7.26 19.40 14.56
CA SER A 152 -6.19 20.21 15.10
C SER A 152 -5.21 19.34 15.87
N ILE A 153 -3.90 19.60 15.71
CA ILE A 153 -2.85 18.96 16.52
C ILE A 153 -3.08 19.24 18.02
N ALA A 154 -3.67 20.38 18.36
CA ALA A 154 -4.04 20.70 19.74
C ALA A 154 -4.97 19.63 20.35
N ASP A 155 -5.87 19.03 19.56
CA ASP A 155 -6.82 18.02 20.04
C ASP A 155 -6.17 16.69 20.46
N ILE A 156 -4.92 16.45 20.01
CA ILE A 156 -4.10 15.31 20.47
C ILE A 156 -3.41 15.66 21.77
N ILE A 157 -2.81 16.85 21.84
CA ILE A 157 -1.87 17.22 22.91
C ILE A 157 -2.62 17.62 24.19
N ASN A 158 -3.90 17.98 24.09
CA ASN A 158 -4.70 18.44 25.23
C ASN A 158 -5.02 17.36 26.28
N ASN A 159 -4.68 16.09 26.04
CA ASN A 159 -4.91 15.02 27.02
C ASN A 159 -3.93 13.85 26.85
N ASP A 160 -3.24 13.50 27.93
CA ASP A 160 -2.30 12.36 28.00
C ASP A 160 -2.90 11.05 27.51
N TYR A 161 -4.19 10.82 27.73
CA TYR A 161 -4.89 9.64 27.22
C TYR A 161 -4.86 9.59 25.69
N ARG A 162 -5.06 10.73 25.03
CA ARG A 162 -5.07 10.80 23.56
C ARG A 162 -3.68 10.69 22.98
N ILE A 163 -2.68 11.25 23.65
CA ILE A 163 -1.27 11.06 23.29
C ILE A 163 -0.94 9.56 23.34
N LYS A 164 -1.23 8.87 24.45
CA LYS A 164 -0.98 7.43 24.59
C LYS A 164 -1.74 6.59 23.58
N PHE A 165 -2.99 6.95 23.28
CA PHE A 165 -3.80 6.26 22.26
C PHE A 165 -3.20 6.43 20.85
N CYS A 166 -2.73 7.64 20.52
CA CYS A 166 -2.14 7.92 19.21
C CYS A 166 -0.73 7.35 19.04
N THR A 167 0.09 7.35 20.09
CA THR A 167 1.50 6.90 20.02
C THR A 167 1.67 5.42 20.36
N GLY A 168 0.69 4.80 21.03
CA GLY A 168 0.75 3.41 21.47
C GLY A 168 1.79 3.15 22.58
N ILE A 169 2.32 4.21 23.21
CA ILE A 169 3.33 4.12 24.28
C ILE A 169 2.58 3.98 25.61
N SER A 170 2.74 2.83 26.29
CA SER A 170 2.24 2.58 27.66
C SER A 170 3.30 2.85 28.70
#